data_AF-A0A365H8T9-F1
#
_entry.id   AF-A0A365H8T9-F1
#
_cell.length_a   1.000
_cell.length_b   1.000
_cell.length_c   1.000
_cell.angle_alpha   90.00
_cell.angle_beta   90.00
_cell.angle_gamma   90.00
#
_symmetry.space_group_name_H-M   'P 1'
#
loop_
_entity.id
_entity.type
_entity.pdbx_description
1 polymer ?
#
loop_
_entity_poly.entity_id
_entity_poly.type
_entity_poly.pdbx_seq_one_letter_code
_entity_poly.pdbx_strand_id
1 'polypeptide(L)'
;MTAMEGPADPFSTDGVPARWGFVRQLLLGNSKDYYPADLDVAQRALAVAPDAATWAWQERAFLHHIVGYLAHGNATYRRGTTQLIYLGCGLPEPNWRCGDQLHHIARREDPRARVLYADPDATFATYGRALTAEAEVTKIPTRGDDHGTCVETDVLAKVIEAGPDDPAQVLNAPEARAVLDLAQPIDVLLPAAHFLSDPAAVLDRWADALPDGSRIMITHLEQHEDTAEVAQVYRDAFGVCSPRSADEVADLLAGYDLLLDPGVVPLPDWRPPPLPEDPARVPVCRILCAVGQLKRTVRAGLLSDQHLARRYREGESLRTLAQAATSSKETVRRRLHRQGVQMRAKKQPPPSGLSAERLAALYIQGATLKELKGLSGASYGWVRAQLVEQGVELRSRGYKSRPSARSSATGGDQP
;
A
#
# COMPACT_ATOMS: atom_id res chain seq x y z
N MET A 1 -48.85 12.81 -20.47
CA MET A 1 -48.66 12.27 -19.10
C MET A 1 -47.16 12.15 -18.88
N THR A 2 -46.56 13.19 -18.31
CA THR A 2 -45.16 13.18 -17.91
C THR A 2 -45.09 12.40 -16.61
N ALA A 3 -44.49 11.21 -16.62
CA ALA A 3 -44.27 10.45 -15.41
C ALA A 3 -43.35 11.28 -14.51
N MET A 4 -43.86 11.69 -13.35
CA MET A 4 -42.99 12.27 -12.33
C MET A 4 -42.13 11.14 -11.79
N GLU A 5 -40.82 11.22 -12.00
CA GLU A 5 -39.86 10.38 -11.29
C GLU A 5 -40.10 10.58 -9.78
N GLY A 6 -40.40 9.48 -9.09
CA GLY A 6 -40.49 9.47 -7.64
C GLY A 6 -39.12 9.85 -7.03
N PRO A 7 -39.09 10.25 -5.75
CA PRO A 7 -37.83 10.52 -5.08
C PRO A 7 -36.92 9.28 -5.21
N ALA A 8 -35.67 9.50 -5.64
CA ALA A 8 -34.67 8.45 -5.75
C ALA A 8 -34.62 7.66 -4.43
N ASP A 9 -34.71 6.34 -4.52
CA ASP A 9 -34.60 5.47 -3.35
C ASP A 9 -33.22 5.71 -2.72
N PRO A 10 -33.14 6.20 -1.46
CA PRO A 10 -31.87 6.44 -0.79
C PRO A 10 -31.07 5.15 -0.54
N PHE A 11 -31.68 3.98 -0.73
CA PHE A 11 -31.04 2.67 -0.70
C PHE A 11 -30.75 2.10 -2.10
N SER A 12 -31.06 2.84 -3.17
CA SER A 12 -30.71 2.40 -4.53
C SER A 12 -29.20 2.28 -4.66
N THR A 13 -28.81 1.13 -5.22
CA THR A 13 -27.43 0.82 -5.58
C THR A 13 -27.17 1.09 -7.07
N ASP A 14 -28.18 1.61 -7.79
CA ASP A 14 -28.08 1.91 -9.20
C ASP A 14 -27.09 3.06 -9.44
N GLY A 15 -26.15 2.85 -10.36
CA GLY A 15 -25.09 3.81 -10.67
C GLY A 15 -23.88 3.76 -9.72
N VAL A 16 -23.88 2.90 -8.70
CA VAL A 16 -22.65 2.61 -7.93
C VAL A 16 -21.70 1.81 -8.83
N PRO A 17 -20.47 2.29 -9.10
CA PRO A 17 -19.52 1.58 -9.93
C PRO A 17 -19.06 0.28 -9.26
N ALA A 18 -18.67 -0.69 -10.07
CA ALA A 18 -18.12 -1.95 -9.59
C ALA A 18 -16.81 -1.73 -8.82
N ARG A 19 -16.55 -2.56 -7.81
CA ARG A 19 -15.39 -2.48 -6.92
C ARG A 19 -14.72 -3.83 -6.82
N TRP A 20 -13.42 -3.85 -7.06
CA TRP A 20 -12.64 -5.09 -7.16
C TRP A 20 -12.80 -6.01 -5.94
N GLY A 21 -12.83 -5.46 -4.71
CA GLY A 21 -12.99 -6.28 -3.52
C GLY A 21 -14.30 -7.08 -3.48
N PHE A 22 -15.42 -6.52 -3.99
CA PHE A 22 -16.69 -7.23 -4.08
C PHE A 22 -16.69 -8.26 -5.22
N VAL A 23 -16.11 -7.92 -6.37
CA VAL A 23 -15.92 -8.85 -7.49
C VAL A 23 -15.08 -10.06 -7.07
N ARG A 24 -13.97 -9.85 -6.35
CA ARG A 24 -13.14 -10.92 -5.80
C ARG A 24 -13.95 -11.84 -4.86
N GLN A 25 -14.80 -11.27 -4.00
CA GLN A 25 -15.62 -12.06 -3.07
C GLN A 25 -16.72 -12.87 -3.79
N LEU A 26 -17.26 -12.34 -4.89
CA LEU A 26 -18.15 -13.07 -5.79
C LEU A 26 -17.44 -14.23 -6.47
N LEU A 27 -16.20 -14.05 -6.95
CA LEU A 27 -15.38 -15.12 -7.54
C LEU A 27 -15.05 -16.23 -6.53
N LEU A 28 -14.89 -15.88 -5.25
CA LEU A 28 -14.73 -16.84 -4.15
C LEU A 28 -16.04 -17.56 -3.78
N GLY A 29 -17.18 -17.13 -4.33
CA GLY A 29 -18.47 -17.82 -4.19
C GLY A 29 -19.20 -17.61 -2.86
N ASN A 30 -18.75 -16.68 -2.02
CA ASN A 30 -19.24 -16.55 -0.63
C ASN A 30 -19.70 -15.14 -0.24
N SER A 31 -19.86 -14.22 -1.19
CA SER A 31 -20.41 -12.89 -0.89
C SER A 31 -21.93 -12.87 -1.01
N LYS A 32 -22.59 -12.42 0.06
CA LYS A 32 -23.99 -11.96 0.02
C LYS A 32 -24.07 -10.44 -0.11
N ASP A 33 -22.96 -9.76 0.17
CA ASP A 33 -22.81 -8.32 0.09
C ASP A 33 -22.14 -8.01 -1.25
N TYR A 34 -22.89 -7.43 -2.18
CA TYR A 34 -22.40 -6.94 -3.48
C TYR A 34 -23.43 -6.02 -4.12
N TYR A 35 -23.00 -5.19 -5.05
CA TYR A 35 -23.85 -4.28 -5.81
C TYR A 35 -24.12 -4.89 -7.20
N PRO A 36 -25.19 -4.49 -7.90
CA PRO A 36 -25.50 -5.02 -9.23
C PRO A 36 -24.34 -4.93 -10.23
N ALA A 37 -23.56 -3.84 -10.18
CA ALA A 37 -22.38 -3.66 -11.02
C ALA A 37 -21.25 -4.66 -10.70
N ASP A 38 -21.07 -5.02 -9.42
CA ASP A 38 -20.08 -6.03 -9.02
C ASP A 38 -20.45 -7.40 -9.58
N LEU A 39 -21.73 -7.76 -9.51
CA LEU A 39 -22.25 -9.02 -10.05
C LEU A 39 -22.09 -9.10 -11.56
N ASP A 40 -22.43 -8.02 -12.28
CA ASP A 40 -22.24 -7.94 -13.74
C ASP A 40 -20.78 -8.18 -14.13
N VAL A 41 -19.84 -7.49 -13.48
CA VAL A 41 -18.41 -7.65 -13.76
C VAL A 41 -17.94 -9.07 -13.46
N ALA A 42 -18.32 -9.65 -12.32
CA ALA A 42 -17.96 -11.02 -11.98
C ALA A 42 -18.50 -12.03 -12.99
N GLN A 43 -19.76 -11.88 -13.44
CA GLN A 43 -20.37 -12.75 -14.44
C GLN A 43 -19.68 -12.62 -15.81
N ARG A 44 -19.38 -11.40 -16.26
CA ARG A 44 -18.62 -11.18 -17.50
C ARG A 44 -17.21 -11.77 -17.42
N ALA A 45 -16.53 -11.61 -16.28
CA ALA A 45 -15.21 -12.20 -16.06
C ALA A 45 -15.26 -13.73 -16.13
N LEU A 46 -16.24 -14.38 -15.47
CA LEU A 46 -16.41 -15.84 -15.51
C LEU A 46 -16.82 -16.37 -16.89
N ALA A 47 -17.53 -15.57 -17.70
CA ALA A 47 -17.92 -15.95 -19.05
C ALA A 47 -16.71 -16.05 -19.99
N VAL A 48 -15.72 -15.18 -19.85
CA VAL A 48 -14.52 -15.14 -20.71
C VAL A 48 -13.33 -15.87 -20.11
N ALA A 49 -13.27 -16.01 -18.78
CA ALA A 49 -12.25 -16.75 -18.04
C ALA A 49 -12.91 -17.59 -16.93
N PRO A 50 -13.43 -18.80 -17.28
CA PRO A 50 -14.08 -19.68 -16.31
C PRO A 50 -13.19 -20.04 -15.10
N ASP A 51 -11.87 -20.05 -15.29
CA ASP A 51 -10.88 -20.37 -14.26
C ASP A 51 -10.65 -19.22 -13.26
N ALA A 52 -11.21 -18.03 -13.48
CA ALA A 52 -11.02 -16.85 -12.61
C ALA A 52 -11.48 -17.09 -11.16
N ALA A 53 -12.52 -17.89 -10.96
CA ALA A 53 -12.90 -18.34 -9.62
C ALA A 53 -11.75 -19.11 -8.96
N THR A 54 -11.21 -20.13 -9.64
CA THR A 54 -10.12 -20.93 -9.07
C THR A 54 -8.84 -20.12 -8.87
N TRP A 55 -8.54 -19.15 -9.73
CA TRP A 55 -7.42 -18.22 -9.50
C TRP A 55 -7.57 -17.42 -8.21
N ALA A 56 -8.79 -16.95 -7.88
CA ALA A 56 -9.06 -16.26 -6.62
C ALA A 56 -8.86 -17.18 -5.41
N TRP A 57 -9.26 -18.45 -5.52
CA TRP A 57 -9.04 -19.47 -4.50
C TRP A 57 -7.55 -19.79 -4.29
N GLN A 58 -6.80 -19.92 -5.38
CA GLN A 58 -5.35 -20.13 -5.33
C GLN A 58 -4.62 -18.94 -4.70
N GLU A 59 -5.06 -17.71 -5.01
CA GLU A 59 -4.49 -16.50 -4.40
C GLU A 59 -4.74 -16.48 -2.90
N ARG A 60 -5.93 -16.91 -2.47
CA ARG A 60 -6.27 -17.04 -1.06
C ARG A 60 -5.37 -18.07 -0.34
N ALA A 61 -5.21 -19.25 -0.92
CA ALA A 61 -4.34 -20.30 -0.39
C ALA A 61 -2.88 -19.83 -0.28
N PHE A 62 -2.40 -19.11 -1.30
CA PHE A 62 -1.07 -18.52 -1.30
C PHE A 62 -0.90 -17.45 -0.22
N LEU A 63 -1.87 -16.53 -0.04
CA LEU A 63 -1.82 -15.51 1.01
C LEU A 63 -1.74 -16.12 2.42
N HIS A 64 -2.41 -17.25 2.66
CA HIS A 64 -2.29 -18.00 3.91
C HIS A 64 -0.89 -18.60 4.07
N HIS A 65 -0.42 -19.27 3.03
CA HIS A 65 0.87 -19.94 3.00
C HIS A 65 2.04 -18.96 3.22
N ILE A 66 2.00 -17.82 2.53
CA ILE A 66 3.12 -16.89 2.52
C ILE A 66 3.33 -16.24 3.88
N VAL A 67 2.28 -16.02 4.67
CA VAL A 67 2.41 -15.53 6.05
C VAL A 67 3.24 -16.49 6.90
N GLY A 68 2.94 -17.79 6.84
CA GLY A 68 3.72 -18.81 7.53
C GLY A 68 5.17 -18.87 7.05
N TYR A 69 5.39 -18.83 5.73
CA TYR A 69 6.74 -18.79 5.16
C TYR A 69 7.55 -17.57 5.63
N LEU A 70 6.91 -16.40 5.63
CA LEU A 70 7.53 -15.14 6.03
C LEU A 70 7.85 -15.10 7.54
N ALA A 71 6.97 -15.66 8.38
CA ALA A 71 7.12 -15.70 9.84
C ALA A 71 8.27 -16.61 10.31
N HIS A 72 8.50 -17.75 9.66
CA HIS A 72 9.46 -18.74 10.15
C HIS A 72 10.93 -18.46 9.82
N GLY A 73 11.23 -17.55 8.88
CA GLY A 73 12.59 -17.51 8.34
C GLY A 73 12.83 -18.66 7.34
N ASN A 74 13.92 -18.59 6.57
CA ASN A 74 14.46 -19.77 5.90
C ASN A 74 16.00 -19.73 5.85
N ALA A 75 16.63 -20.72 5.20
CA ALA A 75 18.10 -20.79 5.10
C ALA A 75 18.73 -19.52 4.46
N THR A 76 17.98 -18.85 3.58
CA THR A 76 18.34 -17.62 2.89
C THR A 76 18.08 -16.36 3.74
N TYR A 77 17.08 -16.37 4.64
CA TYR A 77 16.80 -15.28 5.59
C TYR A 77 16.58 -15.77 7.04
N ARG A 78 17.56 -15.51 7.92
CA ARG A 78 17.60 -16.05 9.29
C ARG A 78 16.61 -15.43 10.30
N ARG A 79 15.89 -14.37 9.95
CA ARG A 79 14.92 -13.71 10.84
C ARG A 79 13.60 -13.56 10.08
N GLY A 80 12.56 -14.23 10.57
CA GLY A 80 11.18 -13.89 10.19
C GLY A 80 10.75 -12.56 10.80
N THR A 81 9.65 -12.01 10.30
CA THR A 81 9.09 -10.76 10.81
C THR A 81 7.71 -11.02 11.42
N THR A 82 7.37 -10.21 12.42
CA THR A 82 6.09 -10.28 13.13
C THR A 82 5.22 -9.06 12.82
N GLN A 83 5.49 -8.33 11.73
CA GLN A 83 4.78 -7.11 11.37
C GLN A 83 4.38 -7.17 9.92
N LEU A 84 3.09 -7.08 9.65
CA LEU A 84 2.51 -7.21 8.32
C LEU A 84 1.64 -5.99 7.99
N ILE A 85 1.71 -5.53 6.75
CA ILE A 85 0.75 -4.61 6.14
C ILE A 85 0.06 -5.37 5.01
N TYR A 86 -1.27 -5.45 5.04
CA TYR A 86 -2.05 -6.04 3.96
C TYR A 86 -2.82 -4.95 3.21
N LEU A 87 -2.35 -4.64 1.99
CA LEU A 87 -2.90 -3.59 1.13
C LEU A 87 -4.00 -4.17 0.22
N GLY A 88 -5.11 -3.45 0.07
CA GLY A 88 -6.25 -3.93 -0.73
C GLY A 88 -6.90 -5.17 -0.10
N CYS A 89 -7.11 -5.14 1.23
CA CYS A 89 -7.52 -6.32 1.98
C CYS A 89 -8.95 -6.80 1.66
N GLY A 90 -9.81 -5.93 1.12
CA GLY A 90 -11.20 -6.26 0.80
C GLY A 90 -12.08 -6.56 2.03
N LEU A 91 -13.22 -7.20 1.80
CA LEU A 91 -14.11 -7.63 2.86
C LEU A 91 -13.44 -8.66 3.79
N PRO A 92 -13.68 -8.58 5.11
CA PRO A 92 -13.53 -9.70 6.02
C PRO A 92 -14.24 -10.93 5.50
N GLU A 93 -13.68 -12.11 5.76
CA GLU A 93 -14.22 -13.38 5.28
C GLU A 93 -14.86 -14.21 6.42
N PRO A 94 -16.12 -13.93 6.81
CA PRO A 94 -16.75 -14.54 7.99
C PRO A 94 -17.29 -15.97 7.79
N ASN A 95 -17.53 -16.41 6.56
CA ASN A 95 -18.35 -17.60 6.27
C ASN A 95 -17.56 -18.82 5.76
N TRP A 96 -16.23 -18.85 5.92
CA TRP A 96 -15.41 -19.98 5.47
C TRP A 96 -15.13 -20.95 6.62
N ARG A 97 -15.01 -22.26 6.36
CA ARG A 97 -14.74 -23.26 7.42
C ARG A 97 -13.48 -23.01 8.25
N CYS A 98 -12.55 -22.17 7.77
CA CYS A 98 -11.39 -21.76 8.55
C CYS A 98 -11.56 -20.44 9.30
N GLY A 99 -12.48 -19.54 8.91
CA GLY A 99 -12.71 -18.24 9.57
C GLY A 99 -11.48 -17.35 9.79
N ASP A 100 -10.32 -17.76 9.25
CA ASP A 100 -9.02 -17.24 9.63
C ASP A 100 -8.70 -16.03 8.76
N GLN A 101 -8.76 -14.88 9.42
CA GLN A 101 -8.23 -13.64 8.89
C GLN A 101 -6.71 -13.71 8.90
N LEU A 102 -6.06 -12.89 8.06
CA LEU A 102 -4.60 -12.86 7.96
C LEU A 102 -3.91 -12.73 9.35
N HIS A 103 -4.49 -11.96 10.26
CA HIS A 103 -3.99 -11.82 11.63
C HIS A 103 -4.20 -13.06 12.50
N HIS A 104 -5.28 -13.84 12.31
CA HIS A 104 -5.42 -15.15 12.97
C HIS A 104 -4.30 -16.09 12.53
N ILE A 105 -4.00 -16.13 11.23
CA ILE A 105 -2.94 -16.96 10.66
C ILE A 105 -1.60 -16.51 11.20
N ALA A 106 -1.27 -15.22 11.06
CA ALA A 106 -0.01 -14.66 11.53
C ALA A 106 0.23 -14.93 13.03
N ARG A 107 -0.84 -14.88 13.85
CA ARG A 107 -0.76 -15.15 15.29
C ARG A 107 -0.61 -16.63 15.65
N ARG A 108 -1.11 -17.54 14.80
CA ARG A 108 -0.84 -18.98 14.96
C ARG A 108 0.66 -19.27 14.75
N GLU A 109 1.31 -18.50 13.88
CA GLU A 109 2.74 -18.63 13.60
C GLU A 109 3.61 -17.91 14.64
N ASP A 110 3.27 -16.69 15.03
CA ASP A 110 3.90 -15.97 16.14
C ASP A 110 2.84 -15.15 16.91
N PRO A 111 2.59 -15.43 18.20
CA PRO A 111 1.61 -14.70 19.01
C PRO A 111 1.82 -13.18 19.08
N ARG A 112 3.03 -12.69 18.75
CA ARG A 112 3.40 -11.27 18.70
C ARG A 112 3.15 -10.64 17.34
N ALA A 113 2.58 -11.36 16.38
CA ALA A 113 2.30 -10.87 15.04
C ALA A 113 1.34 -9.69 15.07
N ARG A 114 1.73 -8.63 14.36
CA ARG A 114 1.05 -7.34 14.23
C ARG A 114 0.63 -7.14 12.80
N VAL A 115 -0.64 -6.82 12.56
CA VAL A 115 -1.21 -6.73 11.21
C VAL A 115 -1.94 -5.41 11.05
N LEU A 116 -1.50 -4.60 10.08
CA LEU A 116 -2.24 -3.44 9.61
C LEU A 116 -2.94 -3.80 8.30
N TYR A 117 -4.25 -3.71 8.28
CA TYR A 117 -5.05 -3.79 7.06
C TYR A 117 -5.25 -2.39 6.49
N ALA A 118 -5.14 -2.24 5.18
CA ALA A 118 -5.36 -0.99 4.50
C ALA A 118 -6.10 -1.23 3.20
N ASP A 119 -7.19 -0.49 2.98
CA ASP A 119 -7.96 -0.56 1.75
C ASP A 119 -8.43 0.84 1.34
N PRO A 120 -8.38 1.22 0.05
CA PRO A 120 -8.93 2.50 -0.39
C PRO A 120 -10.47 2.59 -0.31
N ASP A 121 -11.19 1.47 -0.21
CA ASP A 121 -12.65 1.48 -0.05
C ASP A 121 -13.05 1.62 1.43
N ALA A 122 -13.67 2.75 1.77
CA ALA A 122 -14.21 3.06 3.10
C ALA A 122 -15.16 1.97 3.64
N THR A 123 -15.85 1.25 2.76
CA THR A 123 -16.73 0.13 3.10
C THR A 123 -15.92 -0.98 3.75
N PHE A 124 -14.80 -1.38 3.11
CA PHE A 124 -13.94 -2.43 3.61
C PHE A 124 -13.21 -2.02 4.88
N ALA A 125 -12.79 -0.75 4.98
CA ALA A 125 -12.24 -0.23 6.23
C ALA A 125 -13.27 -0.31 7.39
N THR A 126 -14.54 -0.02 7.13
CA THR A 126 -15.63 -0.14 8.12
C THR A 126 -15.84 -1.58 8.57
N TYR A 127 -15.99 -2.51 7.63
CA TYR A 127 -16.13 -3.94 7.96
C TYR A 127 -14.91 -4.48 8.71
N GLY A 128 -13.71 -4.10 8.27
CA GLY A 128 -12.46 -4.48 8.91
C GLY A 128 -12.35 -3.97 10.35
N ARG A 129 -12.78 -2.74 10.64
CA ARG A 129 -12.81 -2.23 12.02
C ARG A 129 -13.70 -3.07 12.93
N ALA A 130 -14.89 -3.45 12.48
CA ALA A 130 -15.80 -4.33 13.23
C ALA A 130 -15.14 -5.69 13.53
N LEU A 131 -14.54 -6.32 12.50
CA LEU A 131 -13.82 -7.57 12.64
C LEU A 131 -12.65 -7.48 13.63
N THR A 132 -11.81 -6.44 13.51
CA THR A 132 -10.66 -6.27 14.41
C THR A 132 -11.07 -5.93 15.84
N ALA A 133 -12.21 -5.25 16.04
CA ALA A 133 -12.78 -4.98 17.35
C ALA A 133 -13.27 -6.26 18.04
N GLU A 134 -13.89 -7.19 17.31
CA GLU A 134 -14.28 -8.51 17.84
C GLU A 134 -13.05 -9.36 18.24
N ALA A 135 -11.95 -9.24 17.50
CA ALA A 135 -10.68 -9.87 17.85
C ALA A 135 -10.04 -9.28 19.13
N GLU A 136 -10.39 -8.05 19.54
CA GLU A 136 -9.99 -7.47 20.84
C GLU A 136 -10.66 -8.22 22.02
N VAL A 137 -11.76 -8.94 21.76
CA VAL A 137 -12.55 -9.67 22.78
C VAL A 137 -12.25 -11.18 22.78
N THR A 138 -11.69 -11.70 21.69
CA THR A 138 -11.63 -13.15 21.43
C THR A 138 -10.30 -13.76 21.90
N LYS A 139 -10.40 -14.64 22.89
CA LYS A 139 -9.31 -15.46 23.44
C LYS A 139 -8.89 -16.51 22.39
N ILE A 140 -7.68 -16.39 21.83
CA ILE A 140 -7.15 -17.41 20.90
C ILE A 140 -6.62 -18.61 21.70
N PRO A 141 -7.09 -19.85 21.45
CA PRO A 141 -6.49 -21.04 22.04
C PRO A 141 -5.09 -21.26 21.46
N THR A 142 -4.07 -21.30 22.32
CA THR A 142 -2.73 -21.74 21.92
C THR A 142 -2.71 -23.23 21.66
N ARG A 143 -2.01 -23.66 20.61
CA ARG A 143 -1.90 -25.08 20.27
C ARG A 143 -0.86 -25.73 21.20
N GLY A 144 -1.30 -26.45 22.23
CA GLY A 144 -0.40 -27.30 23.03
C GLY A 144 -0.80 -27.57 24.48
N ASP A 145 -1.78 -26.89 25.03
CA ASP A 145 -2.21 -27.06 26.41
C ASP A 145 -3.69 -27.47 26.51
N ASP A 146 -3.94 -28.68 27.00
CA ASP A 146 -5.28 -29.25 27.28
C ASP A 146 -6.08 -28.44 28.33
N HIS A 147 -5.58 -27.28 28.76
CA HIS A 147 -6.12 -26.45 29.83
C HIS A 147 -6.30 -24.98 29.43
N GLY A 148 -6.77 -24.69 28.21
CA GLY A 148 -7.57 -23.49 27.91
C GLY A 148 -7.05 -22.15 28.45
N THR A 149 -5.74 -21.94 28.53
CA THR A 149 -5.18 -20.74 29.12
C THR A 149 -5.34 -19.61 28.10
N CYS A 150 -6.31 -18.75 28.37
CA CYS A 150 -6.66 -17.65 27.50
C CYS A 150 -5.80 -16.42 27.85
N VAL A 151 -4.88 -16.02 26.97
CA VAL A 151 -4.10 -14.80 27.15
C VAL A 151 -4.91 -13.60 26.65
N GLU A 152 -5.13 -12.59 27.50
CA GLU A 152 -5.52 -11.25 27.04
C GLU A 152 -4.41 -10.75 26.11
N THR A 153 -4.71 -10.67 24.81
CA THR A 153 -3.74 -10.15 23.85
C THR A 153 -4.11 -8.75 23.48
N ASP A 154 -3.17 -7.83 23.71
CA ASP A 154 -3.19 -6.47 23.17
C ASP A 154 -3.62 -6.46 21.71
N VAL A 155 -4.25 -5.37 21.28
CA VAL A 155 -4.76 -5.24 19.92
C VAL A 155 -3.61 -5.23 18.92
N LEU A 156 -3.33 -6.38 18.31
CA LEU A 156 -2.27 -6.51 17.31
C LEU A 156 -2.80 -6.40 15.87
N ALA A 157 -4.09 -6.12 15.66
CA ALA A 157 -4.66 -5.88 14.34
C ALA A 157 -5.41 -4.55 14.27
N LYS A 158 -5.14 -3.72 13.26
CA LYS A 158 -5.87 -2.47 13.00
C LYS A 158 -6.17 -2.31 11.52
N VAL A 159 -7.16 -1.48 11.18
CA VAL A 159 -7.61 -1.23 9.79
C VAL A 159 -7.64 0.27 9.51
N ILE A 160 -7.19 0.66 8.32
CA ILE A 160 -7.24 2.03 7.81
C ILE A 160 -7.84 2.12 6.42
N GLU A 161 -8.41 3.27 6.10
CA GLU A 161 -8.83 3.63 4.74
C GLU A 161 -7.65 4.29 4.01
N ALA A 162 -6.88 3.51 3.25
CA ALA A 162 -5.73 3.98 2.51
C ALA A 162 -5.37 3.02 1.37
N GLY A 163 -4.95 3.59 0.24
CA GLY A 163 -4.45 2.84 -0.91
C GLY A 163 -2.95 2.59 -0.87
N PRO A 164 -2.43 1.75 -1.80
CA PRO A 164 -1.02 1.45 -1.90
C PRO A 164 -0.19 2.61 -2.47
N ASP A 165 -0.81 3.62 -3.07
CA ASP A 165 -0.12 4.69 -3.78
C ASP A 165 0.70 5.61 -2.87
N ASP A 166 0.28 5.82 -1.62
CA ASP A 166 0.95 6.70 -0.66
C ASP A 166 1.36 5.95 0.62
N PRO A 167 2.58 5.37 0.66
CA PRO A 167 3.10 4.73 1.86
C PRO A 167 3.19 5.68 3.06
N ALA A 168 3.37 6.99 2.83
CA ALA A 168 3.44 7.95 3.92
C ALA A 168 2.06 8.13 4.57
N GLN A 169 0.98 8.13 3.79
CA GLN A 169 -0.39 8.10 4.33
C GLN A 169 -0.61 6.87 5.20
N VAL A 170 -0.21 5.69 4.71
CA VAL A 170 -0.36 4.42 5.45
C VAL A 170 0.46 4.40 6.74
N LEU A 171 1.77 4.66 6.66
CA LEU A 171 2.70 4.50 7.79
C LEU A 171 2.58 5.62 8.85
N ASN A 172 2.00 6.78 8.49
CA ASN A 172 1.75 7.87 9.44
C ASN A 172 0.34 7.86 10.04
N ALA A 173 -0.54 6.96 9.60
CA ALA A 173 -1.86 6.81 10.20
C ALA A 173 -1.75 6.50 11.70
N PRO A 174 -2.60 7.08 12.58
CA PRO A 174 -2.58 6.80 14.01
C PRO A 174 -2.66 5.30 14.33
N GLU A 175 -3.50 4.56 13.61
CA GLU A 175 -3.65 3.12 13.73
C GLU A 175 -2.37 2.36 13.36
N ALA A 176 -1.68 2.78 12.29
CA ALA A 176 -0.40 2.23 11.90
C ALA A 176 0.67 2.48 12.97
N ARG A 177 0.70 3.70 13.54
CA ARG A 177 1.64 4.06 14.62
C ARG A 177 1.36 3.35 15.93
N ALA A 178 0.12 2.94 16.17
CA ALA A 178 -0.27 2.16 17.34
C ALA A 178 0.14 0.68 17.21
N VAL A 179 0.16 0.13 15.99
CA VAL A 179 0.37 -1.32 15.78
C VAL A 179 1.75 -1.66 15.21
N LEU A 180 2.41 -0.78 14.46
CA LEU A 180 3.69 -1.04 13.80
C LEU A 180 4.86 -0.32 14.49
N ASP A 181 5.96 -1.03 14.69
CA ASP A 181 7.29 -0.51 14.99
C ASP A 181 8.06 -0.28 13.68
N LEU A 182 8.10 0.98 13.24
CA LEU A 182 8.79 1.39 12.01
C LEU A 182 10.33 1.39 12.12
N ALA A 183 10.90 0.98 13.26
CA ALA A 183 12.34 0.74 13.37
C ALA A 183 12.71 -0.71 13.03
N GLN A 184 11.73 -1.61 12.91
CA GLN A 184 11.91 -3.02 12.59
C GLN A 184 11.38 -3.35 11.20
N PRO A 185 11.89 -4.40 10.53
CA PRO A 185 11.37 -4.83 9.23
C PRO A 185 9.86 -5.12 9.24
N ILE A 186 9.21 -4.85 8.11
CA ILE A 186 7.78 -5.04 7.90
C ILE A 186 7.57 -5.81 6.59
N ASP A 187 6.64 -6.77 6.60
CA ASP A 187 6.19 -7.45 5.38
C ASP A 187 4.96 -6.76 4.82
N VAL A 188 5.03 -6.35 3.56
CA VAL A 188 3.92 -5.75 2.85
C VAL A 188 3.36 -6.78 1.86
N LEU A 189 2.07 -7.10 1.98
CA LEU A 189 1.34 -7.93 1.03
C LEU A 189 0.52 -7.00 0.13
N LEU A 190 0.79 -7.03 -1.17
CA LEU A 190 0.16 -6.20 -2.20
C LEU A 190 -0.41 -7.10 -3.32
N PRO A 191 -1.55 -7.76 -3.08
CA PRO A 191 -2.22 -8.52 -4.12
C PRO A 191 -2.70 -7.61 -5.26
N ALA A 192 -2.94 -8.23 -6.40
CA ALA A 192 -3.57 -7.63 -7.58
C ALA A 192 -2.87 -6.34 -8.09
N ALA A 193 -1.53 -6.34 -8.10
CA ALA A 193 -0.71 -5.20 -8.53
C ALA A 193 -0.92 -4.78 -10.00
N HIS A 194 -1.60 -5.61 -10.80
CA HIS A 194 -2.02 -5.30 -12.16
C HIS A 194 -3.09 -4.19 -12.25
N PHE A 195 -3.71 -3.82 -11.13
CA PHE A 195 -4.60 -2.65 -10.99
C PHE A 195 -3.85 -1.35 -10.68
N LEU A 196 -2.53 -1.38 -10.53
CA LEU A 196 -1.75 -0.15 -10.36
C LEU A 196 -1.47 0.47 -11.73
N SER A 197 -1.71 1.78 -11.83
CA SER A 197 -1.38 2.56 -13.04
C SER A 197 0.13 2.65 -13.26
N ASP A 198 0.91 2.78 -12.17
CA ASP A 198 2.37 2.80 -12.17
C ASP A 198 2.91 1.93 -11.01
N PRO A 199 2.91 0.59 -11.15
CA PRO A 199 3.34 -0.31 -10.08
C PRO A 199 4.82 -0.13 -9.73
N ALA A 200 5.67 0.14 -10.73
CA ALA A 200 7.08 0.45 -10.47
C ALA A 200 7.18 1.64 -9.53
N ALA A 201 6.38 2.69 -9.78
CA ALA A 201 6.44 3.84 -8.94
C ALA A 201 5.95 3.59 -7.51
N VAL A 202 4.86 2.85 -7.37
CA VAL A 202 4.30 2.44 -6.06
C VAL A 202 5.33 1.64 -5.27
N LEU A 203 5.87 0.58 -5.86
CA LEU A 203 6.86 -0.30 -5.23
C LEU A 203 8.10 0.47 -4.80
N ASP A 204 8.49 1.47 -5.58
CA ASP A 204 9.61 2.31 -5.27
C ASP A 204 9.38 3.23 -4.07
N ARG A 205 8.17 3.80 -3.94
CA ARG A 205 7.82 4.61 -2.76
C ARG A 205 7.77 3.74 -1.51
N TRP A 206 7.25 2.52 -1.61
CA TRP A 206 7.25 1.56 -0.50
C TRP A 206 8.67 1.21 -0.06
N ALA A 207 9.56 0.88 -1.00
CA ALA A 207 10.95 0.60 -0.65
C ALA A 207 11.71 1.81 -0.08
N ASP A 208 11.31 3.05 -0.40
CA ASP A 208 11.88 4.26 0.22
C ASP A 208 11.39 4.46 1.67
N ALA A 209 10.15 4.10 1.94
CA ALA A 209 9.50 4.27 3.23
C ALA A 209 9.81 3.16 4.23
N LEU A 210 10.04 1.94 3.75
CA LEU A 210 10.22 0.75 4.60
C LEU A 210 11.63 0.67 5.23
N PRO A 211 11.73 0.09 6.45
CA PRO A 211 13.02 -0.25 7.08
C PRO A 211 13.80 -1.28 6.28
N ASP A 212 15.12 -1.27 6.41
CA ASP A 212 15.98 -2.27 5.75
C ASP A 212 15.62 -3.70 6.20
N GLY A 213 15.67 -4.67 5.29
CA GLY A 213 15.26 -6.05 5.54
C GLY A 213 13.75 -6.32 5.42
N SER A 214 12.92 -5.28 5.25
CA SER A 214 11.48 -5.41 4.95
C SER A 214 11.25 -6.16 3.64
N ARG A 215 10.07 -6.75 3.47
CA ARG A 215 9.72 -7.52 2.28
C ARG A 215 8.45 -6.98 1.65
N ILE A 216 8.35 -7.09 0.33
CA ILE A 216 7.09 -6.89 -0.38
C ILE A 216 6.75 -8.15 -1.15
N MET A 217 5.52 -8.62 -0.99
CA MET A 217 4.92 -9.64 -1.82
C MET A 217 3.94 -8.96 -2.76
N ILE A 218 4.00 -9.33 -4.05
CA ILE A 218 2.99 -8.94 -5.04
C ILE A 218 2.37 -10.17 -5.68
N THR A 219 1.09 -10.06 -6.06
CA THR A 219 0.47 -10.94 -7.05
C THR A 219 0.11 -10.14 -8.30
N HIS A 220 0.16 -10.79 -9.46
CA HIS A 220 0.02 -10.12 -10.74
C HIS A 220 -0.63 -11.03 -11.78
N LEU A 221 -1.59 -10.50 -12.56
CA LEU A 221 -2.17 -11.23 -13.67
C LEU A 221 -1.11 -11.41 -14.77
N GLU A 222 -0.88 -12.65 -15.17
CA GLU A 222 0.06 -13.00 -16.25
C GLU A 222 -0.47 -12.50 -17.59
N GLN A 223 0.41 -11.92 -18.41
CA GLN A 223 0.10 -11.63 -19.80
C GLN A 223 0.09 -12.94 -20.62
N HIS A 224 -1.09 -13.35 -21.03
CA HIS A 224 -1.30 -14.54 -21.85
C HIS A 224 -2.51 -14.34 -22.77
N GLU A 225 -2.64 -15.14 -23.84
CA GLU A 225 -3.82 -15.10 -24.72
C GLU A 225 -5.12 -15.36 -23.93
N ASP A 226 -5.12 -16.39 -23.08
CA ASP A 226 -6.22 -16.74 -22.16
C ASP A 226 -6.62 -15.64 -21.16
N THR A 227 -5.77 -14.63 -20.91
CA THR A 227 -6.05 -13.56 -19.95
C THR A 227 -6.41 -12.22 -20.61
N ALA A 228 -6.34 -12.13 -21.94
CA ALA A 228 -6.55 -10.88 -22.65
C ALA A 228 -7.98 -10.35 -22.49
N GLU A 229 -8.98 -11.22 -22.62
CA GLU A 229 -10.39 -10.86 -22.52
C GLU A 229 -10.80 -10.47 -21.09
N VAL A 230 -10.40 -11.25 -20.09
CA VAL A 230 -10.69 -10.90 -18.68
C VAL A 230 -9.97 -9.61 -18.26
N ALA A 231 -8.76 -9.37 -18.76
CA ALA A 231 -8.07 -8.10 -18.53
C ALA A 231 -8.83 -6.92 -19.18
N GLN A 232 -9.51 -7.13 -20.32
CA GLN A 232 -10.36 -6.10 -20.92
C GLN A 232 -11.61 -5.84 -20.06
N VAL A 233 -12.29 -6.89 -19.59
CA VAL A 233 -13.43 -6.76 -18.67
C VAL A 233 -13.04 -5.93 -17.44
N TYR A 234 -11.87 -6.20 -16.87
CA TYR A 234 -11.36 -5.47 -15.72
C TYR A 234 -10.93 -4.03 -16.06
N ARG A 235 -10.32 -3.77 -17.22
CA ARG A 235 -10.03 -2.40 -17.68
C ARG A 235 -11.31 -1.58 -17.83
N ASP A 236 -12.35 -2.16 -18.43
CA ASP A 236 -13.62 -1.47 -18.64
C ASP A 236 -14.32 -1.14 -17.32
N ALA A 237 -14.19 -2.03 -16.32
CA ALA A 237 -14.82 -1.86 -15.01
C ALA A 237 -14.04 -0.90 -14.08
N PHE A 238 -12.70 -1.01 -14.06
CA PHE A 238 -11.85 -0.38 -13.03
C PHE A 238 -10.89 0.68 -13.59
N GLY A 239 -10.91 0.91 -14.90
CA GLY A 239 -10.06 1.89 -15.61
C GLY A 239 -8.65 1.40 -15.91
N VAL A 240 -8.14 0.40 -15.19
CA VAL A 240 -6.81 -0.17 -15.40
C VAL A 240 -6.81 -1.66 -15.11
N CYS A 241 -6.14 -2.43 -15.96
CA CYS A 241 -5.71 -3.80 -15.72
C CYS A 241 -4.61 -4.06 -16.74
N SER A 242 -3.37 -4.11 -16.26
CA SER A 242 -2.19 -4.27 -17.11
C SER A 242 -1.51 -5.59 -16.80
N PRO A 243 -1.86 -6.70 -17.47
CA PRO A 243 -1.14 -7.96 -17.36
C PRO A 243 0.33 -7.81 -17.74
N ARG A 244 1.20 -8.62 -17.16
CA ARG A 244 2.65 -8.61 -17.40
C ARG A 244 3.20 -10.03 -17.48
N SER A 245 4.27 -10.20 -18.24
CA SER A 245 5.08 -11.42 -18.22
C SER A 245 5.82 -11.59 -16.89
N ALA A 246 6.33 -12.80 -16.63
CA ALA A 246 7.15 -13.07 -15.44
C ALA A 246 8.41 -12.19 -15.36
N ASP A 247 9.07 -11.93 -16.51
CA ASP A 247 10.25 -11.08 -16.58
C ASP A 247 9.91 -9.61 -16.24
N GLU A 248 8.80 -9.09 -16.76
CA GLU A 248 8.34 -7.73 -16.42
C GLU A 248 7.94 -7.61 -14.94
N VAL A 249 7.36 -8.66 -14.35
CA VAL A 249 7.08 -8.70 -12.90
C VAL A 249 8.38 -8.77 -12.09
N ALA A 250 9.39 -9.51 -12.55
CA ALA A 250 10.70 -9.52 -11.92
C ALA A 250 11.36 -8.14 -11.98
N ASP A 251 11.24 -7.44 -13.11
CA ASP A 251 11.75 -6.07 -13.30
C ASP A 251 11.09 -5.06 -12.34
N LEU A 252 9.80 -5.21 -12.04
CA LEU A 252 9.11 -4.40 -11.01
C LEU A 252 9.77 -4.51 -9.63
N LEU A 253 10.37 -5.66 -9.35
CA LEU A 253 11.07 -5.94 -8.08
C LEU A 253 12.58 -5.82 -8.19
N ALA A 254 13.15 -5.35 -9.31
CA ALA A 254 14.61 -5.20 -9.46
C ALA A 254 15.26 -4.24 -8.43
N GLY A 255 14.46 -3.37 -7.81
CA GLY A 255 14.87 -2.51 -6.69
C GLY A 255 14.96 -3.24 -5.33
N TYR A 256 14.49 -4.48 -5.26
CA TYR A 256 14.56 -5.39 -4.11
C TYR A 256 15.69 -6.40 -4.39
N ASP A 257 16.60 -6.56 -3.44
CA ASP A 257 17.90 -7.21 -3.63
C ASP A 257 17.81 -8.75 -3.66
N LEU A 258 16.65 -9.31 -3.35
CA LEU A 258 16.47 -10.75 -3.39
C LEU A 258 15.03 -11.09 -3.71
N LEU A 259 14.84 -11.73 -4.86
CA LEU A 259 13.66 -12.54 -5.09
C LEU A 259 13.82 -13.82 -4.28
N LEU A 260 12.90 -14.05 -3.35
CA LEU A 260 12.89 -15.30 -2.58
C LEU A 260 12.56 -16.46 -3.50
N ASP A 261 13.28 -17.57 -3.37
CA ASP A 261 12.97 -18.83 -4.06
C ASP A 261 11.51 -19.22 -3.82
N PRO A 262 10.73 -19.55 -4.87
CA PRO A 262 11.11 -19.88 -6.26
C PRO A 262 11.23 -18.70 -7.26
N GLY A 263 11.21 -17.44 -6.82
CA GLY A 263 11.27 -16.27 -7.69
C GLY A 263 9.87 -15.82 -8.15
N VAL A 264 9.74 -15.49 -9.43
CA VAL A 264 8.45 -15.12 -10.04
C VAL A 264 7.83 -16.35 -10.70
N VAL A 265 6.78 -16.89 -10.10
CA VAL A 265 6.10 -18.10 -10.58
C VAL A 265 4.59 -18.00 -10.38
N PRO A 266 3.77 -18.82 -11.06
CA PRO A 266 2.36 -18.98 -10.75
C PRO A 266 2.13 -19.39 -9.28
N LEU A 267 1.01 -18.96 -8.68
CA LEU A 267 0.70 -19.21 -7.26
C LEU A 267 0.86 -20.68 -6.80
N PRO A 268 0.42 -21.71 -7.56
CA PRO A 268 0.56 -23.10 -7.14
C PRO A 268 2.01 -23.58 -7.01
N ASP A 269 2.95 -22.91 -7.69
CA ASP A 269 4.37 -23.30 -7.71
C ASP A 269 5.12 -22.84 -6.46
N TRP A 270 4.53 -21.92 -5.68
CA TRP A 270 4.92 -21.68 -4.28
C TRP A 270 4.51 -22.81 -3.34
N ARG A 271 3.79 -23.83 -3.85
CA ARG A 271 3.36 -25.04 -3.13
C ARG A 271 2.56 -24.74 -1.84
N PRO A 272 1.53 -23.87 -1.90
CA PRO A 272 0.65 -23.69 -0.76
C PRO A 272 -0.05 -25.01 -0.39
N PRO A 273 -0.32 -25.28 0.90
CA PRO A 273 -1.15 -26.40 1.28
C PRO A 273 -2.56 -26.24 0.68
N PRO A 274 -3.24 -27.34 0.33
CA PRO A 274 -4.60 -27.27 -0.19
C PRO A 274 -5.55 -26.68 0.87
N LEU A 275 -6.43 -25.77 0.47
CA LEU A 275 -7.51 -25.30 1.33
C LEU A 275 -8.67 -26.31 1.33
N PRO A 276 -9.41 -26.47 2.45
CA PRO A 276 -10.47 -27.48 2.56
C PRO A 276 -11.63 -27.35 1.56
N GLU A 277 -11.79 -26.17 0.95
CA GLU A 277 -12.90 -25.83 0.05
C GLU A 277 -12.41 -25.54 -1.39
N ASP A 278 -11.14 -25.82 -1.71
CA ASP A 278 -10.54 -25.58 -3.04
C ASP A 278 -11.32 -26.33 -4.14
N PRO A 279 -11.94 -25.64 -5.12
CA PRO A 279 -12.51 -26.30 -6.28
C PRO A 279 -11.41 -27.08 -7.00
N ALA A 280 -11.76 -28.22 -7.61
CA ALA A 280 -10.80 -29.13 -8.24
C ALA A 280 -9.72 -28.37 -9.05
N ARG A 281 -8.43 -28.68 -8.82
CA ARG A 281 -7.28 -28.04 -9.48
C ARG A 281 -7.53 -27.89 -10.99
N VAL A 282 -7.64 -26.65 -11.46
CA VAL A 282 -7.48 -26.34 -12.89
C VAL A 282 -6.02 -26.53 -13.30
N PRO A 283 -5.76 -26.88 -14.58
CA PRO A 283 -4.42 -27.22 -15.03
C PRO A 283 -3.43 -26.05 -15.02
N VAL A 284 -3.89 -24.79 -15.11
CA VAL A 284 -3.00 -23.62 -15.21
C VAL A 284 -3.51 -22.43 -14.38
N CYS A 285 -2.67 -21.91 -13.48
CA CYS A 285 -2.90 -20.64 -12.79
C CYS A 285 -2.27 -19.49 -13.58
N ARG A 286 -3.02 -18.41 -13.79
CA ARG A 286 -2.53 -17.20 -14.49
C ARG A 286 -2.24 -16.03 -13.58
N ILE A 287 -2.13 -16.29 -12.27
CA ILE A 287 -1.70 -15.29 -11.31
C ILE A 287 -0.27 -15.63 -10.91
N LEU A 288 0.66 -14.74 -11.25
CA LEU A 288 2.03 -14.78 -10.81
C LEU A 288 2.12 -14.23 -9.39
N CYS A 289 3.08 -14.72 -8.62
CA CYS A 289 3.49 -14.10 -7.37
C CYS A 289 5.00 -13.97 -7.28
N ALA A 290 5.43 -12.96 -6.53
CA ALA A 290 6.83 -12.64 -6.33
C ALA A 290 7.02 -11.99 -4.97
N VAL A 291 8.14 -12.29 -4.31
CA VAL A 291 8.49 -11.71 -3.01
C VAL A 291 9.90 -11.12 -3.07
N GLY A 292 9.99 -9.81 -2.93
CA GLY A 292 11.24 -9.06 -2.90
C GLY A 292 11.65 -8.65 -1.50
N GLN A 293 12.89 -8.91 -1.09
CA GLN A 293 13.46 -8.37 0.14
C GLN A 293 14.23 -7.07 -0.13
N LEU A 294 13.94 -6.04 0.66
CA LEU A 294 14.65 -4.78 0.62
C LEU A 294 16.02 -4.92 1.30
N LYS A 295 17.10 -4.61 0.56
CA LYS A 295 18.42 -4.34 1.11
C LYS A 295 18.94 -3.01 0.57
N ARG A 296 19.02 -2.00 1.44
CA ARG A 296 19.33 -0.61 1.08
C ARG A 296 20.71 -0.45 0.44
N THR A 297 21.69 -1.26 0.84
CA THR A 297 23.05 -1.25 0.29
C THR A 297 23.06 -1.55 -1.22
N VAL A 298 22.19 -2.44 -1.70
CA VAL A 298 22.12 -2.80 -3.12
C VAL A 298 21.22 -1.84 -3.91
N ARG A 299 20.09 -1.42 -3.34
CA ARG A 299 19.22 -0.43 -3.99
C ARG A 299 19.92 0.91 -4.26
N ALA A 300 20.82 1.33 -3.37
CA ALA A 300 21.62 2.53 -3.56
C ALA A 300 22.60 2.45 -4.76
N GLY A 301 22.92 1.24 -5.25
CA GLY A 301 23.72 1.02 -6.46
C GLY A 301 22.88 0.81 -7.73
N LEU A 302 21.60 0.42 -7.57
CA LEU A 302 20.72 -0.02 -8.67
C LEU A 302 19.60 0.94 -9.04
N LEU A 303 19.43 2.10 -8.37
CA LEU A 303 18.37 3.07 -8.69
C LEU A 303 18.23 3.24 -10.19
N SER A 304 17.11 2.78 -10.78
CA SER A 304 16.93 2.73 -12.23
C SER A 304 16.95 4.14 -12.84
N ASP A 305 17.22 4.25 -14.15
CA ASP A 305 17.20 5.56 -14.83
C ASP A 305 15.79 6.19 -14.72
N GLN A 306 14.73 5.38 -14.80
CA GLN A 306 13.34 5.81 -14.61
C GLN A 306 13.05 6.28 -13.18
N HIS A 307 13.58 5.58 -12.18
CA HIS A 307 13.45 5.97 -10.78
C HIS A 307 14.11 7.33 -10.48
N LEU A 308 15.33 7.52 -11.01
CA LEU A 308 16.00 8.82 -10.93
C LEU A 308 15.17 9.91 -11.60
N ALA A 309 14.62 9.63 -12.78
CA ALA A 309 13.77 10.55 -13.53
C ALA A 309 12.53 10.97 -12.73
N ARG A 310 11.84 10.01 -12.11
CA ARG A 310 10.66 10.28 -11.29
C ARG A 310 11.01 11.14 -10.07
N ARG A 311 11.96 10.73 -9.24
CA ARG A 311 12.36 11.49 -8.05
C ARG A 311 12.86 12.88 -8.41
N TYR A 312 13.56 13.01 -9.53
CA TYR A 312 13.88 14.33 -10.06
C TYR A 312 12.63 15.15 -10.33
N ARG A 313 11.65 14.65 -11.10
CA ARG A 313 10.38 15.35 -11.41
C ARG A 313 9.58 15.69 -10.15
N GLU A 314 9.52 14.81 -9.17
CA GLU A 314 8.89 14.99 -7.85
C GLU A 314 9.59 16.05 -6.98
N GLY A 315 10.78 16.49 -7.41
CA GLY A 315 11.44 17.66 -6.84
C GLY A 315 12.77 17.39 -6.17
N GLU A 316 13.27 16.16 -6.16
CA GLU A 316 14.57 15.91 -5.55
C GLU A 316 15.73 16.54 -6.31
N SER A 317 16.67 17.12 -5.56
CA SER A 317 17.84 17.75 -6.15
C SER A 317 18.79 16.71 -6.75
N LEU A 318 19.55 17.09 -7.79
CA LEU A 318 20.62 16.24 -8.34
C LEU A 318 21.62 15.79 -7.26
N ARG A 319 21.81 16.58 -6.20
CA ARG A 319 22.68 16.22 -5.07
C ARG A 319 22.08 15.08 -4.24
N THR A 320 20.79 15.15 -3.93
CA THR A 320 20.06 14.12 -3.19
C THR A 320 20.06 12.81 -3.98
N LEU A 321 19.74 12.89 -5.27
CA LEU A 321 19.75 11.74 -6.18
C LEU A 321 21.14 11.12 -6.33
N ALA A 322 22.19 11.94 -6.44
CA ALA A 322 23.57 11.47 -6.49
C ALA A 322 23.97 10.71 -5.23
N GLN A 323 23.58 11.22 -4.06
CA GLN A 323 23.81 10.56 -2.78
C GLN A 323 23.03 9.24 -2.66
N ALA A 324 21.76 9.23 -3.09
CA ALA A 324 20.92 8.03 -3.08
C ALA A 324 21.40 6.95 -4.06
N ALA A 325 21.91 7.35 -5.23
CA ALA A 325 22.41 6.47 -6.28
C ALA A 325 23.89 6.13 -6.13
N THR A 326 24.52 6.46 -4.99
CA THR A 326 25.95 6.27 -4.72
C THR A 326 26.84 6.67 -5.91
N SER A 327 26.51 7.77 -6.58
CA SER A 327 27.13 8.18 -7.85
C SER A 327 27.30 9.69 -7.93
N SER A 328 28.05 10.18 -8.92
CA SER A 328 28.24 11.62 -9.07
C SER A 328 26.98 12.31 -9.60
N LYS A 329 26.81 13.60 -9.28
CA LYS A 329 25.75 14.46 -9.87
C LYS A 329 25.77 14.43 -11.40
N GLU A 330 26.95 14.30 -11.99
CA GLU A 330 27.13 14.25 -13.45
C GLU A 330 26.69 12.91 -14.03
N THR A 331 26.94 11.81 -13.32
CA THR A 331 26.41 10.49 -13.66
C THR A 331 24.88 10.50 -13.61
N VAL A 332 24.27 11.01 -12.53
CA VAL A 332 22.81 11.14 -12.44
C VAL A 332 22.25 12.02 -13.55
N ARG A 333 22.86 13.18 -13.83
CA ARG A 333 22.44 14.06 -14.93
C ARG A 333 22.44 13.35 -16.28
N ARG A 334 23.49 12.59 -16.61
CA ARG A 334 23.57 11.80 -17.85
C ARG A 334 22.46 10.76 -17.95
N ARG A 335 22.16 10.07 -16.84
CA ARG A 335 21.09 9.08 -16.75
C ARG A 335 19.71 9.72 -16.93
N LEU A 336 19.47 10.87 -16.31
CA LEU A 336 18.24 11.66 -16.51
C LEU A 336 18.05 12.12 -17.95
N HIS A 337 19.12 12.58 -18.61
CA HIS A 337 19.06 12.98 -20.03
C HIS A 337 18.70 11.80 -20.94
N ARG A 338 19.21 10.59 -20.67
CA ARG A 338 18.83 9.38 -21.42
C ARG A 338 17.33 9.07 -21.34
N GLN A 339 16.68 9.47 -20.24
CA GLN A 339 15.23 9.33 -20.05
C GLN A 339 14.43 10.52 -20.59
N GLY A 340 15.05 11.40 -21.38
CA GLY A 340 14.40 12.60 -21.93
C GLY A 340 14.02 13.64 -20.87
N VAL A 341 14.56 13.56 -19.64
CA VAL A 341 14.26 14.51 -18.58
C VAL A 341 14.97 15.84 -18.86
N GLN A 342 14.19 16.90 -19.02
CA GLN A 342 14.70 18.26 -19.10
C GLN A 342 15.20 18.71 -17.73
N MET A 343 16.42 19.25 -17.67
CA MET A 343 16.99 19.76 -16.42
C MET A 343 16.31 21.06 -16.02
N ARG A 344 15.86 21.14 -14.76
CA ARG A 344 15.38 22.38 -14.15
C ARG A 344 16.42 23.48 -14.30
N ALA A 345 15.96 24.68 -14.67
CA ALA A 345 16.83 25.84 -14.72
C ALA A 345 17.44 26.12 -13.34
N LYS A 346 18.62 26.75 -13.29
CA LYS A 346 19.39 27.01 -12.06
C LYS A 346 18.61 27.80 -10.98
N LYS A 347 17.51 28.46 -11.37
CA LYS A 347 16.59 29.22 -10.51
C LYS A 347 15.21 28.57 -10.33
N GLN A 348 14.92 27.46 -11.01
CA GLN A 348 13.65 26.73 -10.91
C GLN A 348 13.76 25.69 -9.80
N PRO A 349 13.03 25.85 -8.68
CA PRO A 349 13.09 24.91 -7.58
C PRO A 349 12.35 23.61 -7.91
N PRO A 350 12.47 22.59 -7.03
CA PRO A 350 11.51 21.51 -6.94
C PRO A 350 10.07 22.04 -6.97
N PRO A 351 9.09 21.38 -7.62
CA PRO A 351 7.70 21.68 -7.34
C PRO A 351 7.46 21.46 -5.84
N SER A 352 7.30 22.54 -5.07
CA SER A 352 6.86 22.42 -3.69
C SER A 352 5.37 22.11 -3.71
N GLY A 353 4.92 21.12 -2.94
CA GLY A 353 3.48 20.88 -2.71
C GLY A 353 2.77 22.03 -1.96
N LEU A 354 3.47 23.13 -1.69
CA LEU A 354 2.96 24.33 -1.04
C LEU A 354 3.08 25.51 -2.00
N SER A 355 1.96 26.20 -2.25
CA SER A 355 1.92 27.45 -3.02
C SER A 355 2.65 28.58 -2.29
N ALA A 356 3.07 29.62 -3.04
CA ALA A 356 3.66 30.83 -2.48
C ALA A 356 2.75 31.49 -1.43
N GLU A 357 1.44 31.52 -1.70
CA GLU A 357 0.40 32.01 -0.80
C GLU A 357 0.36 31.21 0.50
N ARG A 358 0.46 29.87 0.43
CA ARG A 358 0.47 29.02 1.62
C ARG A 358 1.73 29.22 2.45
N LEU A 359 2.87 29.44 1.82
CA LEU A 359 4.12 29.78 2.51
C LEU A 359 4.02 31.13 3.23
N ALA A 360 3.43 32.14 2.58
CA ALA A 360 3.16 33.44 3.18
C ALA A 360 2.23 33.32 4.39
N ALA A 361 1.11 32.61 4.25
CA ALA A 361 0.17 32.39 5.34
C ALA A 361 0.82 31.71 6.56
N LEU A 362 1.58 30.64 6.35
CA LEU A 362 2.28 29.94 7.43
C LEU A 362 3.35 30.83 8.09
N TYR A 363 4.06 31.64 7.31
CA TYR A 363 5.02 32.60 7.87
C TYR A 363 4.33 33.66 8.72
N ILE A 364 3.21 34.22 8.27
CA ILE A 364 2.43 35.21 9.03
C ILE A 364 1.89 34.59 10.33
N GLN A 365 1.50 33.31 10.30
CA GLN A 365 1.07 32.53 11.47
C GLN A 365 2.20 32.15 12.43
N GLY A 366 3.44 32.52 12.13
CA GLY A 366 4.57 32.41 13.05
C GLY A 366 5.62 31.37 12.67
N ALA A 367 5.38 30.53 11.64
CA ALA A 367 6.35 29.53 11.20
C ALA A 367 7.69 30.18 10.80
N THR A 368 8.79 29.61 11.27
CA THR A 368 10.13 30.09 10.98
C THR A 368 10.54 29.73 9.55
N LEU A 369 11.52 30.46 8.99
CA LEU A 369 12.09 30.10 7.68
C LEU A 369 12.67 28.67 7.68
N LYS A 370 13.08 28.14 8.84
CA LYS A 370 13.58 26.77 8.99
C LYS A 370 12.45 25.75 8.80
N GLU A 371 11.31 25.98 9.43
CA GLU A 371 10.12 25.12 9.31
C GLU A 371 9.55 25.17 7.89
N LEU A 372 9.43 26.36 7.30
CA LEU A 372 8.97 26.51 5.92
C LEU A 372 9.90 25.84 4.90
N LYS A 373 11.22 25.91 5.12
CA LYS A 373 12.20 25.15 4.34
C LYS A 373 11.99 23.64 4.47
N GLY A 374 11.71 23.16 5.68
CA GLY A 374 11.39 21.75 5.93
C GLY A 374 10.12 21.30 5.23
N LEU A 375 9.05 22.09 5.33
CA LEU A 375 7.73 21.80 4.75
C LEU A 375 7.71 21.87 3.22
N SER A 376 8.44 22.81 2.62
CA SER A 376 8.48 22.99 1.16
C SER A 376 9.56 22.19 0.45
N GLY A 377 10.56 21.67 1.17
CA GLY A 377 11.77 21.09 0.59
C GLY A 377 12.65 22.10 -0.17
N ALA A 378 12.29 23.39 -0.19
CA ALA A 378 12.98 24.43 -0.95
C ALA A 378 14.18 25.02 -0.18
N SER A 379 15.00 25.83 -0.86
CA SER A 379 16.12 26.53 -0.21
C SER A 379 15.66 27.74 0.61
N TYR A 380 16.44 28.15 1.62
CA TYR A 380 16.18 29.39 2.38
C TYR A 380 16.06 30.62 1.49
N GLY A 381 16.90 30.72 0.46
CA GLY A 381 16.87 31.86 -0.47
C GLY A 381 15.57 31.91 -1.27
N TRP A 382 15.05 30.75 -1.67
CA TRP A 382 13.80 30.68 -2.41
C TRP A 382 12.59 30.98 -1.52
N VAL A 383 12.50 30.38 -0.33
CA VAL A 383 11.41 30.70 0.63
C VAL A 383 11.38 32.19 0.92
N ARG A 384 12.55 32.82 1.12
CA ARG A 384 12.64 34.28 1.29
C ARG A 384 12.16 35.06 0.07
N ALA A 385 12.54 34.63 -1.14
CA ALA A 385 12.12 35.28 -2.37
C ALA A 385 10.59 35.22 -2.54
N GLN A 386 9.96 34.08 -2.27
CA GLN A 386 8.50 33.94 -2.34
C GLN A 386 7.78 34.79 -1.30
N LEU A 387 8.27 34.83 -0.06
CA LEU A 387 7.70 35.71 0.96
C LEU A 387 7.76 37.19 0.54
N VAL A 388 8.90 37.63 0.01
CA VAL A 388 9.08 39.01 -0.47
C VAL A 388 8.18 39.30 -1.68
N GLU A 389 8.04 38.36 -2.61
CA GLU A 389 7.17 38.47 -3.79
C GLU A 389 5.69 38.56 -3.39
N GLN A 390 5.30 37.90 -2.30
CA GLN A 390 3.97 38.01 -1.69
C GLN A 390 3.79 39.24 -0.78
N GLY A 391 4.76 40.16 -0.77
CA GLY A 391 4.72 41.38 0.04
C GLY A 391 4.92 41.16 1.54
N VAL A 392 5.40 39.99 1.97
CA VAL A 392 5.64 39.66 3.37
C VAL A 392 7.00 40.22 3.81
N GLU A 393 6.98 41.08 4.82
CA GLU A 393 8.21 41.60 5.43
C GLU A 393 8.90 40.53 6.29
N LEU A 394 10.19 40.31 6.05
CA LEU A 394 10.95 39.26 6.72
C LEU A 394 11.34 39.68 8.15
N ARG A 395 11.03 38.82 9.12
CA ARG A 395 11.40 38.99 10.53
C ARG A 395 12.92 39.06 10.71
N SER A 396 13.36 39.90 11.64
CA SER A 396 14.78 40.14 11.94
C SER A 396 15.52 38.88 12.44
N ARG A 397 16.83 38.87 12.23
CA ARG A 397 17.70 37.74 12.60
C ARG A 397 17.75 37.63 14.13
N GLY A 398 17.08 36.63 14.70
CA GLY A 398 16.97 36.42 16.15
C GLY A 398 15.54 36.31 16.70
N TYR A 399 14.51 36.45 15.86
CA TYR A 399 13.12 36.24 16.26
C TYR A 399 12.89 34.82 16.81
N LYS A 400 12.55 34.70 18.10
CA LYS A 400 12.05 33.46 18.71
C LYS A 400 10.55 33.36 18.43
N SER A 401 10.09 32.22 17.92
CA SER A 401 8.66 31.98 17.66
C SER A 401 7.85 32.18 18.93
N ARG A 402 6.60 32.66 18.79
CA ARG A 402 5.65 32.67 19.91
C ARG A 402 5.46 31.21 20.40
N PRO A 403 5.42 30.96 21.72
CA PRO A 403 5.00 29.66 22.24
C PRO A 403 3.61 29.36 21.69
N SER A 404 3.39 28.15 21.20
CA SER A 404 2.06 27.70 20.77
C SER A 404 1.08 27.90 21.93
N ALA A 405 -0.03 28.59 21.69
CA ALA A 405 -1.11 28.68 22.65
C ALA A 405 -1.63 27.26 22.94
N ARG A 406 -1.15 26.64 24.02
CA ARG A 406 -1.87 25.53 24.65
C ARG A 406 -3.16 26.14 25.20
N SER A 407 -4.27 25.48 24.91
CA SER A 407 -5.60 25.79 25.43
C SER A 407 -5.54 26.02 26.94
N SER A 408 -5.63 27.28 27.38
CA SER A 408 -6.04 27.59 28.73
C SER A 408 -7.55 27.41 28.76
N ALA A 409 -7.98 26.22 29.17
CA ALA A 409 -9.32 26.00 29.67
C ALA A 409 -9.53 26.98 30.83
N THR A 410 -10.49 27.88 30.68
CA THR A 410 -11.00 28.74 31.72
C THR A 410 -11.68 27.89 32.78
N GLY A 411 -10.97 27.61 33.87
CA GLY A 411 -11.57 27.31 35.17
C GLY A 411 -11.84 28.62 35.90
N GLY A 412 -13.05 28.78 36.43
CA GLY A 412 -13.54 29.98 37.09
C GLY A 412 -12.79 30.36 38.36
N ASP A 413 -12.91 31.62 38.77
CA ASP A 413 -13.87 31.96 39.82
C ASP A 413 -14.04 33.48 39.92
N GLN A 414 -15.28 33.92 40.11
CA GLN A 414 -15.63 35.26 40.60
C GLN A 414 -15.44 35.32 42.13
N PRO A 415 -15.33 36.52 42.69
CA PRO A 415 -16.51 37.08 43.37
C PRO A 415 -17.14 38.28 42.67
#